data_AF-A0A349KVN9-F1
#
_entry.id   AF-A0A349KVN9-F1
#
_cell.length_a   1.000
_cell.length_b   1.000
_cell.length_c   1.000
_cell.angle_alpha   90.00
_cell.angle_beta   90.00
_cell.angle_gamma   90.00
#
_symmetry.space_group_name_H-M   'P 1'
#
loop_
_entity.id
_entity.type
_entity.pdbx_description
1 polymer ?
#
loop_
_entity_poly.entity_id
_entity_poly.type
_entity_poly.pdbx_seq_one_letter_code
_entity_poly.pdbx_strand_id
1 'polypeptide(L)'
;MDTPSTRQQNAGLTAAQAAARLRCDGPNELSTSRPSSAWRLLLDVVSEPMFLLLVVCGIIYLVLGDSKEALMLLGFVCIVIGITFFQQQRTERSLHALRELSCPRALIVRDGRQERVAGRELVVGDLVLLAEGDRVPADIDLLKASNLSVDVSMLTGESVP
;
A
#
# COMPACT_ATOMS: atom_id res chain seq x y z
N MET A 1 20.47 43.23 -0.48
CA MET A 1 20.40 42.21 -1.55
C MET A 1 19.14 41.41 -1.27
N ASP A 2 18.01 41.90 -1.77
CA ASP A 2 16.70 41.27 -1.58
C ASP A 2 16.59 40.05 -2.49
N THR A 3 16.59 38.86 -1.89
CA THR A 3 16.35 37.62 -2.62
C THR A 3 14.86 37.54 -3.00
N PRO A 4 14.51 37.34 -4.28
CA PRO A 4 13.11 37.31 -4.73
C PRO A 4 12.31 36.06 -4.27
N SER A 5 12.87 35.21 -3.41
CA SER A 5 12.31 33.90 -3.03
C SER A 5 11.21 33.94 -1.96
N THR A 6 11.10 34.98 -1.14
CA THR A 6 10.17 35.00 0.00
C THR A 6 8.69 35.14 -0.40
N ARG A 7 8.37 35.79 -1.54
CA ARG A 7 6.96 35.89 -1.98
C ARG A 7 6.42 34.57 -2.53
N GLN A 8 7.28 33.74 -3.10
CA GLN A 8 6.89 32.46 -3.72
C GLN A 8 6.60 31.39 -2.67
N GLN A 9 7.20 31.50 -1.48
CA GLN A 9 6.96 30.60 -0.35
C GLN A 9 5.51 30.64 0.18
N ASN A 10 4.78 31.76 -0.02
CA ASN A 10 3.41 31.87 0.49
C ASN A 10 2.34 31.36 -0.48
N ALA A 11 2.63 31.29 -1.78
CA ALA A 11 1.65 30.89 -2.79
C ALA A 11 1.58 29.37 -3.00
N GLY A 12 2.58 28.62 -2.54
CA GLY A 12 2.65 27.18 -2.78
C GLY A 12 2.89 26.82 -4.25
N LEU A 13 2.70 25.54 -4.58
CA LEU A 13 2.82 25.03 -5.94
C LEU A 13 1.59 25.42 -6.77
N THR A 14 1.75 25.53 -8.08
CA THR A 14 0.59 25.59 -8.98
C THR A 14 0.00 24.21 -9.18
N ALA A 15 -1.31 24.11 -9.45
CA ALA A 15 -1.95 22.83 -9.74
C ALA A 15 -1.28 22.08 -10.92
N ALA A 16 -0.79 22.81 -11.92
CA ALA A 16 -0.08 22.24 -13.05
C ALA A 16 1.29 21.63 -12.66
N GLN A 17 2.04 22.30 -11.77
CA GLN A 17 3.30 21.78 -11.25
C GLN A 17 3.07 20.54 -10.39
N ALA A 18 2.04 20.56 -9.54
CA ALA A 18 1.68 19.42 -8.72
C ALA A 18 1.29 18.22 -9.59
N ALA A 19 0.45 18.41 -10.59
CA ALA A 19 0.06 17.36 -11.53
C ALA A 19 1.22 16.84 -12.39
N ALA A 20 2.23 17.66 -12.67
CA ALA A 20 3.45 17.21 -13.35
C ALA A 20 4.29 16.33 -12.42
N ARG A 21 4.52 16.75 -11.17
CA ARG A 21 5.28 15.97 -10.17
C ARG A 21 4.61 14.66 -9.84
N LEU A 22 3.29 14.66 -9.64
CA LEU A 22 2.51 13.45 -9.37
C LEU A 22 2.66 12.40 -10.49
N ARG A 23 2.78 12.85 -11.74
CA ARG A 23 3.02 11.95 -12.89
C ARG A 23 4.46 11.44 -12.98
N CYS A 24 5.43 12.23 -12.53
CA CYS A 24 6.85 11.85 -12.55
C CYS A 24 7.22 10.93 -11.38
N ASP A 25 6.81 11.31 -10.17
CA ASP A 25 7.24 10.69 -8.92
C ASP A 25 6.25 9.61 -8.44
N GLY A 26 5.02 9.65 -8.95
CA GLY A 26 3.93 8.78 -8.52
C GLY A 26 3.16 9.32 -7.30
N PRO A 27 2.09 8.63 -6.89
CA PRO A 27 1.30 9.02 -5.72
C PRO A 27 2.07 8.83 -4.42
N ASN A 28 1.77 9.66 -3.42
CA ASN A 28 2.26 9.53 -2.04
C ASN A 28 1.52 8.39 -1.32
N GLU A 29 1.76 7.16 -1.76
CA GLU A 29 1.23 5.95 -1.16
C GLU A 29 2.37 4.93 -1.00
N LEU A 30 2.41 4.28 0.15
CA LEU A 30 3.29 3.13 0.35
C LEU A 30 2.86 2.02 -0.61
N SER A 31 3.82 1.44 -1.32
CA SER A 31 3.56 0.33 -2.23
C SER A 31 2.82 -0.76 -1.48
N THR A 32 1.57 -1.02 -1.86
CA THR A 32 0.84 -2.15 -1.33
C THR A 32 1.59 -3.42 -1.75
N SER A 33 1.73 -4.38 -0.83
CA SER A 33 2.29 -5.69 -1.16
C SER A 33 1.63 -6.17 -2.43
N ARG A 34 2.44 -6.38 -3.49
CA ARG A 34 1.94 -6.77 -4.81
C ARG A 34 0.97 -7.93 -4.62
N PRO A 35 -0.22 -7.91 -5.26
CA PRO A 35 -1.12 -9.05 -5.20
C PRO A 35 -0.30 -10.27 -5.57
N SER A 36 -0.32 -11.28 -4.70
CA SER A 36 0.40 -12.52 -4.93
C SER A 36 0.05 -13.02 -6.34
N SER A 37 1.02 -12.97 -7.25
CA SER A 37 0.79 -13.40 -8.63
C SER A 37 0.37 -14.86 -8.60
N ALA A 38 -0.55 -15.28 -9.47
CA ALA A 38 -1.00 -16.68 -9.52
C ALA A 38 0.17 -17.67 -9.59
N TRP A 39 1.27 -17.26 -10.25
CA TRP A 39 2.53 -18.00 -10.29
C TRP A 39 3.22 -18.15 -8.93
N ARG A 40 3.23 -17.11 -8.09
CA ARG A 40 3.80 -17.17 -6.75
C ARG A 40 2.97 -18.06 -5.84
N LEU A 41 1.64 -17.98 -5.91
CA LEU A 41 0.76 -18.89 -5.17
C LEU A 41 1.00 -20.36 -5.57
N LEU A 42 1.16 -20.64 -6.87
CA LEU A 42 1.47 -21.98 -7.33
C LEU A 42 2.82 -22.48 -6.81
N LEU A 43 3.86 -21.62 -6.83
CA LEU A 43 5.17 -21.94 -6.27
C LEU A 43 5.11 -22.20 -4.75
N ASP A 44 4.35 -21.39 -4.02
CA ASP A 44 4.16 -21.55 -2.58
C ASP A 44 3.49 -22.90 -2.29
N VAL A 45 2.41 -23.24 -3.01
CA VAL A 45 1.70 -24.53 -2.87
C VAL A 45 2.60 -25.71 -3.20
N VAL A 46 3.39 -25.64 -4.28
CA VAL A 46 4.32 -26.72 -4.65
C VAL A 46 5.44 -26.89 -3.62
N SER A 47 5.80 -25.81 -2.93
CA SER A 47 6.82 -25.83 -1.88
C SER A 47 6.30 -26.33 -0.53
N GLU A 48 4.97 -26.49 -0.36
CA GLU A 48 4.40 -27.03 0.87
C GLU A 48 4.70 -28.53 1.02
N PRO A 49 5.22 -28.97 2.19
CA PRO A 49 5.53 -30.38 2.43
C PRO A 49 4.35 -31.33 2.22
N MET A 50 3.13 -30.88 2.53
CA MET A 50 1.91 -31.65 2.33
C MET A 50 1.59 -31.90 0.86
N PHE A 51 1.81 -30.91 -0.02
CA PHE A 51 1.59 -31.07 -1.45
C PHE A 51 2.59 -32.05 -2.06
N LEU A 52 3.87 -31.94 -1.68
CA LEU A 52 4.92 -32.87 -2.10
C LEU A 52 4.60 -34.30 -1.69
N LEU A 53 4.11 -34.51 -0.45
CA LEU A 53 3.66 -35.82 0.02
C LEU A 53 2.54 -36.37 -0.88
N LEU A 54 1.58 -35.53 -1.26
CA LEU A 54 0.48 -35.94 -2.13
C LEU A 54 0.96 -36.34 -3.53
N VAL A 55 1.91 -35.59 -4.10
CA VAL A 55 2.53 -35.91 -5.40
C VAL A 55 3.23 -37.26 -5.34
N VAL A 56 4.00 -37.51 -4.27
CA VAL A 56 4.68 -38.80 -4.06
C VAL A 56 3.66 -39.94 -3.95
N CYS A 57 2.58 -39.76 -3.17
CA CYS A 57 1.49 -40.74 -3.09
C CYS A 57 0.86 -41.00 -4.47
N GLY A 58 0.57 -39.94 -5.25
CA GLY A 58 0.03 -40.06 -6.60
C GLY A 58 0.93 -40.86 -7.54
N ILE A 59 2.25 -40.63 -7.48
CA ILE A 59 3.25 -41.41 -8.25
C ILE A 59 3.22 -42.89 -7.83
N ILE A 60 3.15 -43.18 -6.53
CA ILE A 60 3.08 -44.56 -6.02
C ILE A 60 1.83 -45.27 -6.57
N TYR A 61 0.65 -44.64 -6.52
CA TYR A 61 -0.58 -45.22 -7.06
C TYR A 61 -0.52 -45.46 -8.58
N LEU A 62 0.12 -44.56 -9.32
CA LEU A 62 0.30 -44.70 -10.77
C LEU A 62 1.22 -45.88 -11.10
N VAL A 63 2.29 -46.08 -10.32
CA VAL A 63 3.18 -47.26 -10.42
C VAL A 63 2.45 -48.56 -10.06
N LEU A 64 1.52 -48.52 -9.09
CA LEU A 64 0.66 -49.66 -8.75
C LEU A 64 -0.40 -49.98 -9.83
N GLY A 65 -0.54 -49.13 -10.84
CA GLY A 65 -1.50 -49.30 -11.93
C GLY A 65 -2.91 -48.81 -11.62
N ASP A 66 -3.12 -48.20 -10.44
CA ASP A 66 -4.41 -47.65 -10.05
C ASP A 66 -4.57 -46.20 -10.52
N SER A 67 -4.83 -46.09 -11.83
CA SER A 67 -5.03 -44.80 -12.50
C SER A 67 -6.30 -44.07 -12.04
N LYS A 68 -7.28 -44.77 -11.43
CA LYS A 68 -8.50 -44.14 -10.90
C LYS A 68 -8.22 -43.41 -9.60
N GLU A 69 -7.50 -44.03 -8.67
CA GLU A 69 -7.11 -43.42 -7.40
C GLU A 69 -6.20 -42.20 -7.62
N ALA A 70 -5.21 -42.31 -8.52
CA ALA A 70 -4.34 -41.19 -8.89
C ALA A 70 -5.13 -39.99 -9.48
N LEU A 71 -6.12 -40.25 -10.34
CA LEU A 71 -6.96 -39.21 -10.94
C LEU A 71 -7.87 -38.53 -9.90
N MET A 72 -8.44 -39.31 -8.97
CA MET A 72 -9.28 -38.79 -7.89
C MET A 72 -8.50 -37.86 -6.97
N LEU A 73 -7.28 -38.27 -6.60
CA LEU A 73 -6.36 -37.47 -5.77
C LEU A 73 -5.96 -36.16 -6.46
N LEU A 74 -5.57 -36.21 -7.74
CA LEU A 74 -5.21 -35.02 -8.50
C LEU A 74 -6.40 -34.06 -8.68
N GLY A 75 -7.60 -34.59 -8.89
CA GLY A 75 -8.84 -33.80 -8.92
C GLY A 75 -9.10 -33.06 -7.61
N PHE A 76 -8.91 -33.73 -6.47
CA PHE A 76 -9.10 -33.11 -5.15
C PHE A 76 -8.12 -31.96 -4.91
N VAL A 77 -6.85 -32.14 -5.30
CA VAL A 77 -5.83 -31.09 -5.25
C VAL A 77 -6.23 -29.87 -6.08
N CYS A 78 -6.69 -30.08 -7.32
CA CYS A 78 -7.13 -28.99 -8.18
C CYS A 78 -8.28 -28.20 -7.55
N ILE A 79 -9.24 -28.88 -6.92
CA ILE A 79 -10.37 -28.24 -6.23
C ILE A 79 -9.86 -27.41 -5.04
N VAL A 80 -9.00 -27.98 -4.19
CA VAL A 80 -8.44 -27.28 -3.02
C VAL A 80 -7.67 -26.04 -3.44
N ILE A 81 -6.79 -26.14 -4.45
CA ILE A 81 -6.05 -24.99 -4.99
C ILE A 81 -7.00 -23.92 -5.53
N GLY A 82 -8.06 -24.34 -6.25
CA GLY A 82 -9.07 -23.42 -6.77
C GLY A 82 -9.82 -22.68 -5.65
N ILE A 83 -10.21 -23.38 -4.59
CA ILE A 83 -10.84 -22.78 -3.40
C ILE A 83 -9.87 -21.80 -2.73
N THR A 84 -8.62 -22.20 -2.52
CA THR A 84 -7.58 -21.36 -1.91
C THR A 84 -7.34 -20.10 -2.73
N PHE A 85 -7.24 -20.21 -4.06
CA PHE A 85 -7.10 -19.05 -4.95
C PHE A 85 -8.28 -18.09 -4.84
N PHE A 86 -9.51 -18.62 -4.80
CA PHE A 86 -10.71 -17.81 -4.65
C PHE A 86 -10.79 -17.12 -3.28
N GLN A 87 -10.39 -17.82 -2.21
CA GLN A 87 -10.32 -17.27 -0.85
C GLN A 87 -9.27 -16.14 -0.76
N GLN A 88 -8.10 -16.32 -1.37
CA GLN A 88 -7.01 -15.33 -1.40
C GLN A 88 -7.50 -14.01 -2.02
N GLN A 89 -8.20 -14.08 -3.15
CA GLN A 89 -8.74 -12.90 -3.84
C GLN A 89 -9.78 -12.13 -3.02
N ARG A 90 -10.58 -12.83 -2.20
CA ARG A 90 -11.60 -12.18 -1.37
C ARG A 90 -10.99 -11.40 -0.21
N THR A 91 -9.90 -11.91 0.37
CA THR A 91 -9.22 -11.28 1.52
C THR A 91 -8.52 -9.97 1.13
N GLU A 92 -7.90 -9.91 -0.06
CA GLU A 92 -7.22 -8.69 -0.52
C GLU A 92 -8.20 -7.53 -0.79
N ARG A 93 -9.41 -7.82 -1.28
CA ARG A 93 -10.40 -6.78 -1.64
C ARG A 93 -10.94 -6.02 -0.43
N SER A 94 -11.13 -6.70 0.71
CA SER A 94 -11.65 -6.05 1.92
C SER A 94 -10.66 -5.05 2.52
N LEU A 95 -9.34 -5.32 2.42
CA LEU A 95 -8.30 -4.41 2.91
C LEU A 95 -8.14 -3.17 2.03
N HIS A 96 -8.31 -3.32 0.71
CA HIS A 96 -8.18 -2.19 -0.23
C HIS A 96 -9.33 -1.17 -0.06
N ALA A 97 -10.56 -1.65 0.17
CA ALA A 97 -11.72 -0.79 0.37
C ALA A 97 -11.69 0.00 1.69
N LEU A 98 -11.13 -0.57 2.77
CA LEU A 98 -10.93 0.17 4.02
C LEU A 98 -9.84 1.24 3.91
N ARG A 99 -8.77 0.97 3.14
CA ARG A 99 -7.66 1.90 2.94
C ARG A 99 -8.08 3.16 2.20
N GLU A 100 -8.90 3.04 1.15
CA GLU A 100 -9.38 4.20 0.39
C GLU A 100 -10.25 5.15 1.22
N LEU A 101 -10.98 4.63 2.21
CA LEU A 101 -11.83 5.43 3.10
C LEU A 101 -11.07 6.08 4.26
N SER A 102 -9.87 5.60 4.56
CA SER A 102 -9.11 5.99 5.76
C SER A 102 -7.90 6.88 5.46
N CYS A 103 -7.63 7.22 4.20
CA CYS A 103 -6.53 8.11 3.85
C CYS A 103 -6.75 9.50 4.46
N PRO A 104 -5.86 9.98 5.34
CA PRO A 104 -5.95 11.32 5.89
C PRO A 104 -5.98 12.35 4.77
N ARG A 105 -6.87 13.34 4.87
CA ARG A 105 -6.84 14.50 3.97
C ARG A 105 -5.88 15.53 4.53
N ALA A 106 -5.01 16.05 3.67
CA ALA A 106 -4.07 17.10 4.04
C ALA A 106 -4.61 18.46 3.59
N LEU A 107 -4.46 19.47 4.44
CA LEU A 107 -4.71 20.86 4.06
C LEU A 107 -3.41 21.43 3.46
N ILE A 108 -3.47 21.93 2.23
CA ILE A 108 -2.30 22.44 1.52
C ILE A 108 -2.57 23.82 0.92
N VAL A 109 -1.51 24.52 0.52
CA VAL A 109 -1.60 25.73 -0.31
C VAL A 109 -1.14 25.41 -1.73
N ARG A 110 -2.05 25.59 -2.69
CA ARG A 110 -1.71 25.61 -4.12
C ARG A 110 -2.36 26.82 -4.78
N ASP A 111 -1.65 27.44 -5.73
CA ASP A 111 -2.08 28.66 -6.43
C ASP A 111 -2.51 29.79 -5.45
N GLY A 112 -1.88 29.85 -4.27
CA GLY A 112 -2.18 30.80 -3.19
C GLY A 112 -3.48 30.54 -2.44
N ARG A 113 -4.15 29.39 -2.68
CA ARG A 113 -5.42 29.02 -2.06
C ARG A 113 -5.24 27.78 -1.18
N GLN A 114 -5.95 27.76 -0.06
CA GLN A 114 -6.00 26.57 0.78
C GLN A 114 -6.97 25.56 0.19
N GLU A 115 -6.51 24.32 0.01
CA GLU A 115 -7.31 23.21 -0.49
C GLU A 115 -7.07 21.93 0.32
N ARG A 116 -8.10 21.09 0.48
CA ARG A 116 -7.95 19.77 1.10
C ARG A 116 -7.82 18.71 0.01
N VAL A 117 -6.65 18.10 -0.07
CA VAL A 117 -6.36 17.01 -1.01
C VAL A 117 -6.28 15.67 -0.27
N ALA A 118 -6.46 14.57 -1.00
CA ALA A 118 -6.17 13.26 -0.46
C ALA A 118 -4.66 13.12 -0.20
N GLY A 119 -4.25 12.46 0.87
CA GLY A 119 -2.82 12.28 1.20
C GLY A 119 -2.00 11.67 0.05
N ARG A 120 -2.63 10.84 -0.80
CA ARG A 120 -2.02 10.25 -2.01
C ARG A 120 -1.63 11.25 -3.10
N GLU A 121 -2.27 12.41 -3.12
CA GLU A 121 -2.07 13.47 -4.13
C GLU A 121 -1.07 14.54 -3.66
N LEU A 122 -0.53 14.40 -2.45
CA LEU A 122 0.60 15.21 -2.00
C LEU A 122 1.82 14.93 -2.85
N VAL A 123 2.54 15.98 -3.19
CA VAL A 123 3.81 15.88 -3.91
C VAL A 123 4.91 16.62 -3.15
N VAL A 124 6.15 16.25 -3.44
CA VAL A 124 7.32 16.95 -2.88
C VAL A 124 7.22 18.44 -3.23
N GLY A 125 7.36 19.30 -2.21
CA GLY A 125 7.30 20.76 -2.33
C GLY A 125 5.92 21.39 -2.15
N ASP A 126 4.87 20.61 -1.87
CA ASP A 126 3.61 21.18 -1.39
C ASP A 126 3.80 21.90 -0.04
N LEU A 127 3.11 23.03 0.15
CA LEU A 127 3.00 23.66 1.46
C LEU A 127 1.83 23.06 2.20
N VAL A 128 2.12 22.34 3.28
CA VAL A 128 1.12 21.69 4.14
C VAL A 128 0.84 22.57 5.36
N LEU A 129 -0.44 22.73 5.68
CA LEU A 129 -0.87 23.32 6.94
C LEU A 129 -1.34 22.21 7.86
N LEU A 130 -0.79 22.19 9.07
CA LEU A 130 -1.20 21.28 10.13
C LEU A 130 -1.82 22.08 11.27
N ALA A 131 -2.98 21.64 11.73
CA ALA A 131 -3.66 22.13 12.91
C ALA A 131 -3.62 21.07 14.03
N GLU A 132 -4.07 21.47 15.22
CA GLU A 132 -4.23 20.55 16.35
C GLU A 132 -5.12 19.37 15.97
N GLY A 133 -4.64 18.16 16.23
CA GLY A 133 -5.34 16.90 15.92
C GLY A 133 -5.14 16.38 14.50
N ASP A 134 -4.47 17.12 13.61
CA ASP A 134 -4.13 16.62 12.28
C ASP A 134 -3.02 15.56 12.36
N ARG A 135 -3.14 14.54 11.50
CA ARG A 135 -2.05 13.57 11.29
C ARG A 135 -1.08 14.12 10.25
N VAL A 136 0.21 13.97 10.52
CA VAL A 136 1.28 14.32 9.58
C VAL A 136 1.17 13.40 8.34
N PRO A 137 0.91 13.94 7.13
CA PRO A 137 0.55 13.12 5.96
C PRO A 137 1.73 12.59 5.14
N ALA A 138 2.93 13.14 5.34
CA ALA A 138 4.19 12.76 4.70
C ALA A 138 5.36 13.28 5.56
N ASP A 139 6.60 12.99 5.19
CA ASP A 139 7.76 13.66 5.80
C ASP A 139 7.80 15.12 5.33
N ILE A 140 7.97 16.07 6.27
CA ILE A 140 7.83 17.52 6.00
C ILE A 140 8.98 18.29 6.66
N ASP A 141 9.49 19.29 5.94
CA ASP A 141 10.36 20.31 6.50
C ASP A 141 9.55 21.42 7.17
N LEU A 142 9.81 21.67 8.46
CA LEU A 142 9.09 22.68 9.23
C LEU A 142 9.51 24.10 8.83
N LEU A 143 8.61 24.83 8.17
CA LEU A 143 8.86 26.23 7.77
C LEU A 143 8.50 27.24 8.86
N LYS A 144 7.37 27.02 9.54
CA LYS A 144 6.85 27.91 10.59
C LYS A 144 6.00 27.11 11.57
N ALA A 145 6.19 27.36 12.86
CA ALA A 145 5.43 26.76 13.94
C ALA A 145 5.07 27.79 15.01
N SER A 146 4.00 27.51 15.74
CA SER A 146 3.66 28.19 17.00
C SER A 146 3.19 27.12 17.96
N ASN A 147 3.89 26.96 19.09
CA ASN A 147 3.58 25.96 20.13
C ASN A 147 3.38 24.54 19.56
N LEU A 148 4.26 24.14 18.64
CA LEU A 148 4.21 22.81 18.03
C LEU A 148 4.65 21.74 19.04
N SER A 149 3.78 20.76 19.27
CA SER A 149 4.09 19.51 19.94
C SER A 149 3.56 18.38 19.05
N VAL A 150 4.35 17.32 18.90
CA VAL A 150 4.08 16.23 17.95
C VAL A 150 4.24 14.90 18.67
N ASP A 151 3.19 14.09 18.64
CA ASP A 151 3.25 12.73 19.15
C ASP A 151 3.91 11.80 18.13
N VAL A 152 5.12 11.33 18.45
CA VAL A 152 5.89 10.38 17.64
C VAL A 152 5.86 8.96 18.21
N SER A 153 5.00 8.67 19.19
CA SER A 153 4.90 7.36 19.85
C SER A 153 4.65 6.21 18.88
N MET A 154 3.91 6.45 17.79
CA MET A 154 3.67 5.47 16.73
C MET A 154 4.93 5.06 15.97
N LEU A 155 5.97 5.91 15.95
CA LEU A 155 7.22 5.67 15.25
C LEU A 155 8.34 5.20 16.21
N THR A 156 8.42 5.77 17.40
CA THR A 156 9.55 5.55 18.33
C THR A 156 9.17 4.73 19.57
N GLY A 157 7.88 4.61 19.88
CA GLY A 157 7.39 3.97 21.10
C GLY A 157 7.51 4.85 22.36
N GLU A 158 8.00 6.08 22.24
CA GLU A 158 8.07 7.00 23.37
C GLU A 158 6.77 7.82 23.48
N SER A 159 6.10 7.73 24.63
CA SER A 159 4.77 8.33 24.85
C SER A 159 4.80 9.78 25.35
N VAL A 160 5.92 10.49 25.20
CA VAL A 160 6.09 11.86 25.68
C VAL A 160 6.26 12.81 24.49
N PRO A 161 5.40 13.84 24.34
CA PRO A 161 5.39 14.74 23.19
C PRO A 161 6.21 16.04 23.37
#